data_AF-Q5JF08-F1
#
_entry.id   AF-Q5JF08-F1
#
_cell.length_a   1.000
_cell.length_b   1.000
_cell.length_c   1.000
_cell.angle_alpha   90.00
_cell.angle_beta   90.00
_cell.angle_gamma   90.00
#
_symmetry.space_group_name_H-M   'P 1'
#
loop_
_entity.id
_entity.type
_entity.pdbx_description
1 polymer ?
#
loop_
_entity_poly.entity_id
_entity_poly.type
_entity_poly.pdbx_seq_one_letter_code
_entity_poly.pdbx_strand_id
1 'polypeptide(L)'
;MGVEVGEGRTVLLNGKEFMLIGTVITMISGLFGVIGLPIFIVGGLLYAAGLYFWSIDVDSRPLLLFVGETALIAAGALVLNMLVYRMELSPVLGFKTLVLSLLVLYPFIVASAVLYRIRMGLFAEETGELNFNLAGNLALIGALLLPLLIGIPLYNIGKLVEFFSLWKVPLVGTRTEGLPFVSLKKIAGIALVTLVLGGTLYYFIKPDYDFEIIKKDQKVALYGNFYDHGIELELVYVPRTCGDVKYKPRPDGSLLLVDSRHPCNVKIYVDGREIYSPDYQIQEIKGVLENLFYTHGVVSIKKTFLAPKNASTVVVSFEGENVTFQIPRHG
;
A
#
# COMPACT_ATOMS: atom_id res chain seq x y z
N MET A 1 -31.36 23.41 3.87
CA MET A 1 -32.06 24.69 4.01
C MET A 1 -31.46 25.38 5.22
N GLY A 2 -30.42 26.20 4.99
CA GLY A 2 -29.81 27.01 6.04
C GLY A 2 -30.68 28.24 6.34
N VAL A 3 -30.73 28.65 7.61
CA VAL A 3 -31.30 29.93 8.03
C VAL A 3 -30.17 30.95 8.00
N GLU A 4 -30.33 32.04 7.24
CA GLU A 4 -29.39 33.16 7.27
C GLU A 4 -29.58 33.93 8.58
N VAL A 5 -28.51 34.07 9.38
CA VAL A 5 -28.53 34.82 10.64
C VAL A 5 -27.59 36.01 10.52
N GLY A 6 -28.04 37.06 9.82
CA GLY A 6 -27.27 38.30 9.63
C GLY A 6 -25.98 38.12 8.80
N GLU A 7 -25.51 39.21 8.19
CA GLU A 7 -24.41 39.32 7.22
C GLU A 7 -23.59 38.03 6.95
N GLY A 8 -23.99 37.28 5.92
CA GLY A 8 -23.17 36.26 5.26
C GLY A 8 -22.94 34.95 6.03
N ARG A 9 -23.67 34.73 7.12
CA ARG A 9 -23.48 33.60 8.04
C ARG A 9 -24.60 32.56 7.93
N THR A 10 -24.26 31.34 7.50
CA THR A 10 -25.20 30.21 7.33
C THR A 10 -25.08 29.23 8.50
N VAL A 11 -26.24 28.76 9.00
CA VAL A 11 -26.29 27.74 10.07
C VAL A 11 -26.06 26.33 9.51
N LEU A 12 -24.94 25.71 9.88
CA LEU A 12 -24.52 24.34 9.54
C LEU A 12 -25.31 23.29 10.32
N LEU A 13 -26.59 23.11 10.02
CA LEU A 13 -27.44 22.27 10.89
C LEU A 13 -27.16 20.76 10.82
N ASN A 14 -26.55 20.21 9.75
CA ASN A 14 -26.43 18.74 9.61
C ASN A 14 -25.04 18.19 9.22
N GLY A 15 -24.15 18.97 8.57
CA GLY A 15 -22.89 18.43 8.01
C GLY A 15 -21.83 18.04 9.06
N LYS A 16 -21.81 18.74 10.20
CA LYS A 16 -20.81 18.55 11.27
C LYS A 16 -20.86 17.15 11.89
N GLU A 17 -22.05 16.63 12.15
CA GLU A 17 -22.24 15.31 12.78
C GLU A 17 -21.71 14.19 11.89
N PHE A 18 -21.98 14.25 10.59
CA PHE A 18 -21.44 13.30 9.61
C PHE A 18 -19.91 13.34 9.55
N MET A 19 -19.29 14.53 9.57
CA MET A 19 -17.83 14.67 9.61
C MET A 19 -17.24 14.10 10.90
N LEU A 20 -17.86 14.35 12.06
CA LEU A 20 -17.43 13.82 13.35
C LEU A 20 -17.49 12.29 13.39
N ILE A 21 -18.66 11.72 13.07
CA ILE A 21 -18.89 10.27 13.08
C ILE A 21 -17.94 9.61 12.07
N GLY A 22 -17.83 10.18 10.86
CA GLY A 22 -16.92 9.68 9.83
C GLY A 22 -15.48 9.66 10.31
N THR A 23 -15.00 10.75 10.92
CA THR A 23 -13.63 10.84 11.47
C THR A 23 -13.40 9.75 12.52
N VAL A 24 -14.29 9.61 13.50
CA VAL A 24 -14.16 8.59 14.56
C VAL A 24 -14.13 7.18 13.98
N ILE A 25 -15.03 6.86 13.05
CA ILE A 25 -15.08 5.54 12.41
C ILE A 25 -13.79 5.26 11.65
N THR A 26 -13.26 6.21 10.87
CA THR A 26 -11.99 6.04 10.15
C THR A 26 -10.77 5.90 11.07
N MET A 27 -10.81 6.46 12.27
CA MET A 27 -9.70 6.32 13.23
C MET A 27 -9.74 4.96 13.92
N ILE A 28 -10.93 4.56 14.35
CA ILE A 28 -11.13 3.30 15.06
C ILE A 28 -10.96 2.09 14.13
N SER A 29 -11.19 2.27 12.83
CA SER A 29 -11.07 1.20 11.83
C SER A 29 -9.70 0.52 11.87
N GLY A 30 -8.61 1.25 12.15
CA GLY A 30 -7.27 0.69 12.27
C GLY A 30 -7.11 -0.37 13.36
N LEU A 31 -7.99 -0.39 14.36
CA LEU A 31 -7.96 -1.35 15.47
C LEU A 31 -8.53 -2.74 15.11
N PHE A 32 -9.31 -2.82 14.01
CA PHE A 32 -10.04 -4.03 13.63
C PHE A 32 -9.33 -4.87 12.55
N GLY A 33 -8.05 -4.59 12.28
CA GLY A 33 -7.25 -5.33 11.30
C GLY A 33 -7.92 -5.36 9.93
N VAL A 34 -8.14 -6.57 9.39
CA VAL A 34 -8.77 -6.75 8.06
C VAL A 34 -10.23 -6.28 8.04
N ILE A 35 -10.98 -6.44 9.14
CA ILE A 35 -12.38 -5.95 9.27
C ILE A 35 -12.42 -4.42 9.32
N GLY A 36 -11.29 -3.82 9.70
CA GLY A 36 -11.08 -2.39 9.68
C GLY A 36 -11.33 -1.75 8.32
N LEU A 37 -11.05 -2.42 7.21
CA LEU A 37 -11.09 -1.76 5.91
C LEU A 37 -12.53 -1.42 5.42
N PRO A 38 -13.53 -2.32 5.50
CA PRO A 38 -14.93 -1.94 5.30
C PRO A 38 -15.41 -0.83 6.24
N ILE A 39 -15.00 -0.86 7.51
CA ILE A 39 -15.31 0.18 8.50
C ILE A 39 -14.71 1.53 8.06
N PHE A 40 -13.46 1.52 7.58
CA PHE A 40 -12.78 2.70 7.04
C PHE A 40 -13.54 3.30 5.85
N ILE A 41 -14.03 2.46 4.92
CA ILE A 41 -14.82 2.92 3.76
C ILE A 41 -16.11 3.60 4.23
N VAL A 42 -16.85 2.98 5.15
CA VAL A 42 -18.08 3.57 5.71
C VAL A 42 -17.79 4.90 6.41
N GLY A 43 -16.73 4.96 7.23
CA GLY A 43 -16.31 6.20 7.87
C GLY A 43 -15.93 7.30 6.87
N GLY A 44 -15.21 6.93 5.81
CA GLY A 44 -14.83 7.83 4.72
C GLY A 44 -16.04 8.38 3.96
N LEU A 45 -17.03 7.54 3.67
CA LEU A 45 -18.28 7.96 3.02
C LEU A 45 -19.11 8.90 3.90
N LEU A 46 -19.19 8.64 5.21
CA LEU A 46 -19.85 9.54 6.16
C LEU A 46 -19.13 10.89 6.24
N TYR A 47 -17.79 10.87 6.31
CA TYR A 47 -17.00 12.10 6.29
C TYR A 47 -17.23 12.88 4.98
N ALA A 48 -17.25 12.20 3.83
CA ALA A 48 -17.55 12.80 2.53
C ALA A 48 -18.97 13.41 2.47
N ALA A 49 -19.97 12.73 3.04
CA ALA A 49 -21.33 13.26 3.13
C ALA A 49 -21.39 14.54 3.98
N GLY A 50 -20.66 14.57 5.11
CA GLY A 50 -20.53 15.77 5.93
C GLY A 50 -19.88 16.95 5.17
N LEU A 51 -18.81 16.67 4.42
CA LEU A 51 -18.18 17.64 3.53
C LEU A 51 -19.08 18.09 2.38
N TYR A 52 -19.97 17.20 1.89
CA TYR A 52 -20.95 17.55 0.87
C TYR A 52 -21.95 18.58 1.39
N PHE A 53 -22.51 18.39 2.59
CA PHE A 53 -23.37 19.39 3.19
C PHE A 53 -22.62 20.70 3.46
N TRP A 54 -21.37 20.62 3.93
CA TRP A 54 -20.50 21.80 4.07
C TRP A 54 -20.29 22.52 2.73
N SER A 55 -20.16 21.78 1.63
CA SER A 55 -19.95 22.35 0.28
C SER A 55 -21.14 23.14 -0.24
N ILE A 56 -22.36 22.79 0.18
CA ILE A 56 -23.58 23.49 -0.21
C ILE A 56 -23.73 24.80 0.57
N ASP A 57 -23.42 24.76 1.87
CA ASP A 57 -23.77 25.84 2.80
C ASP A 57 -22.63 26.82 3.07
N VAL A 58 -21.36 26.41 2.90
CA VAL A 58 -20.17 27.20 3.32
C VAL A 58 -19.10 27.29 2.24
N ASP A 59 -18.44 26.18 1.91
CA ASP A 59 -17.30 26.16 0.98
C ASP A 59 -17.11 24.78 0.33
N SER A 60 -17.02 24.71 -0.99
CA SER A 60 -16.84 23.47 -1.74
C SER A 60 -15.40 22.94 -1.82
N ARG A 61 -14.40 23.79 -1.54
CA ARG A 61 -12.97 23.44 -1.66
C ARG A 61 -12.56 22.25 -0.77
N PRO A 62 -13.01 22.12 0.50
CA PRO A 62 -12.68 20.97 1.34
C PRO A 62 -13.12 19.62 0.77
N LEU A 63 -14.29 19.55 0.13
CA LEU A 63 -14.78 18.33 -0.52
C LEU A 63 -13.89 17.93 -1.70
N LEU A 64 -13.54 18.89 -2.57
CA LEU A 64 -12.66 18.64 -3.71
C LEU A 64 -11.28 18.14 -3.27
N LEU A 65 -10.72 18.73 -2.20
CA LEU A 65 -9.45 18.28 -1.64
C LEU A 65 -9.54 16.87 -1.04
N PHE A 66 -10.65 16.52 -0.38
CA PHE A 66 -10.89 15.18 0.14
C PHE A 66 -11.03 14.13 -0.99
N VAL A 67 -11.71 14.48 -2.09
CA VAL A 67 -11.78 13.62 -3.28
C VAL A 67 -10.39 13.42 -3.88
N GLY A 68 -9.59 14.49 -4.01
CA GLY A 68 -8.21 14.39 -4.46
C GLY A 68 -7.32 13.54 -3.56
N GLU A 69 -7.45 13.69 -2.24
CA GLU A 69 -6.79 12.86 -1.22
C GLU A 69 -7.14 11.37 -1.42
N THR A 70 -8.43 11.06 -1.49
CA THR A 70 -8.94 9.70 -1.68
C THR A 70 -8.46 9.09 -3.00
N ALA A 71 -8.45 9.87 -4.08
CA ALA A 71 -7.97 9.44 -5.39
C ALA A 71 -6.46 9.12 -5.37
N LEU A 72 -5.65 9.91 -4.66
CA LEU A 72 -4.22 9.63 -4.49
C LEU A 72 -3.97 8.34 -3.70
N ILE A 73 -4.71 8.13 -2.60
CA ILE A 73 -4.62 6.90 -1.81
C ILE A 73 -5.04 5.69 -2.67
N ALA A 74 -6.14 5.81 -3.42
CA ALA A 74 -6.60 4.75 -4.33
C ALA A 74 -5.58 4.46 -5.44
N ALA A 75 -4.97 5.50 -6.03
CA ALA A 75 -3.91 5.34 -7.02
C ALA A 75 -2.69 4.63 -6.42
N GLY A 76 -2.27 5.01 -5.20
CA GLY A 76 -1.20 4.32 -4.47
C GLY A 76 -1.54 2.85 -4.20
N ALA A 77 -2.76 2.55 -3.78
CA ALA A 77 -3.24 1.18 -3.57
C ALA A 77 -3.25 0.36 -4.87
N LEU A 78 -3.65 0.96 -6.00
CA LEU A 78 -3.59 0.31 -7.32
C LEU A 78 -2.16 0.03 -7.76
N VAL A 79 -1.25 1.00 -7.60
CA VAL A 79 0.18 0.82 -7.90
C VAL A 79 0.77 -0.29 -7.03
N LEU A 80 0.44 -0.29 -5.73
CA LEU A 80 0.85 -1.36 -4.83
C LEU A 80 0.29 -2.71 -5.28
N ASN A 81 -0.99 -2.78 -5.65
CA ASN A 81 -1.61 -4.02 -6.13
C ASN A 81 -0.90 -4.55 -7.40
N MET A 82 -0.62 -3.69 -8.38
CA MET A 82 0.15 -4.06 -9.57
C MET A 82 1.55 -4.57 -9.22
N LEU A 83 2.17 -3.98 -8.21
CA LEU A 83 3.47 -4.39 -7.69
C LEU A 83 3.40 -5.76 -7.02
N VAL A 84 2.36 -6.04 -6.24
CA VAL A 84 2.11 -7.36 -5.63
C VAL A 84 2.03 -8.46 -6.70
N TYR A 85 1.21 -8.28 -7.74
CA TYR A 85 1.10 -9.25 -8.84
C TYR A 85 2.41 -9.46 -9.61
N ARG A 86 3.24 -8.43 -9.72
CA ARG A 86 4.59 -8.57 -10.30
C ARG A 86 5.59 -9.22 -9.34
N MET A 87 5.35 -9.10 -8.04
CA MET A 87 6.17 -9.70 -7.00
C MET A 87 5.87 -11.17 -6.73
N GLU A 88 4.80 -11.73 -7.29
CA GLU A 88 4.46 -13.16 -7.13
C GLU A 88 5.62 -14.09 -7.50
N LEU A 89 6.41 -13.71 -8.50
CA LEU A 89 7.61 -14.43 -8.93
C LEU A 89 8.89 -13.67 -8.57
N SER A 90 8.83 -12.67 -7.69
CA SER A 90 9.99 -11.90 -7.28
C SER A 90 10.73 -12.61 -6.13
N PRO A 91 12.07 -12.58 -6.14
CA PRO A 91 12.88 -13.13 -5.06
C PRO A 91 12.93 -12.26 -3.80
N VAL A 92 12.32 -11.07 -3.81
CA VAL A 92 12.28 -10.15 -2.67
C VAL A 92 11.19 -10.59 -1.68
N LEU A 93 11.60 -11.22 -0.58
CA LEU A 93 10.69 -11.73 0.46
C LEU A 93 10.78 -10.97 1.80
N GLY A 94 9.71 -11.07 2.59
CA GLY A 94 9.65 -10.63 4.00
C GLY A 94 9.69 -9.11 4.22
N PHE A 95 10.51 -8.65 5.18
CA PHE A 95 10.61 -7.23 5.57
C PHE A 95 11.01 -6.31 4.41
N LYS A 96 11.83 -6.81 3.47
CA LYS A 96 12.22 -6.05 2.27
C LYS A 96 11.01 -5.71 1.39
N THR A 97 10.05 -6.62 1.27
CA THR A 97 8.79 -6.40 0.55
C THR A 97 7.97 -5.28 1.20
N LEU A 98 7.92 -5.23 2.54
CA LEU A 98 7.23 -4.19 3.29
C LEU A 98 7.90 -2.82 3.11
N VAL A 99 9.22 -2.74 3.22
CA VAL A 99 9.99 -1.49 3.01
C VAL A 99 9.79 -0.98 1.58
N LEU A 100 9.85 -1.86 0.58
CA LEU A 100 9.67 -1.51 -0.82
C LEU A 100 8.24 -1.03 -1.10
N SER A 101 7.24 -1.69 -0.51
CA SER A 101 5.83 -1.28 -0.56
C SER A 101 5.63 0.11 0.04
N LEU A 102 6.25 0.39 1.19
CA LEU A 102 6.20 1.71 1.83
C LEU A 102 6.89 2.79 0.98
N LEU A 103 8.04 2.49 0.39
CA LEU A 103 8.75 3.44 -0.49
C LEU A 103 7.94 3.81 -1.73
N VAL A 104 7.27 2.84 -2.34
CA VAL A 104 6.40 3.07 -3.51
C VAL A 104 5.15 3.86 -3.13
N LEU A 105 4.56 3.60 -1.95
CA LEU A 105 3.41 4.34 -1.44
C LEU A 105 3.75 5.74 -0.91
N TYR A 106 5.00 5.95 -0.47
CA TYR A 106 5.45 7.20 0.16
C TYR A 106 5.05 8.47 -0.60
N PRO A 107 5.31 8.62 -1.92
CA PRO A 107 4.92 9.83 -2.64
C PRO A 107 3.41 10.06 -2.69
N PHE A 108 2.59 9.00 -2.62
CA PHE A 108 1.13 9.11 -2.54
C PHE A 108 0.67 9.58 -1.16
N ILE A 109 1.26 9.00 -0.10
CA ILE A 109 0.95 9.35 1.29
C ILE A 109 1.33 10.81 1.57
N VAL A 110 2.51 11.25 1.14
CA VAL A 110 2.96 12.64 1.34
C VAL A 110 2.07 13.62 0.57
N ALA A 111 1.75 13.32 -0.70
CA ALA A 111 0.86 14.16 -1.50
C ALA A 111 -0.55 14.25 -0.89
N SER A 112 -1.09 13.11 -0.45
CA SER A 112 -2.35 13.02 0.29
C SER A 112 -2.31 13.91 1.54
N ALA A 113 -1.23 13.85 2.33
CA ALA A 113 -1.05 14.67 3.53
C ALA A 113 -0.91 16.18 3.23
N VAL A 114 -0.32 16.55 2.09
CA VAL A 114 -0.30 17.96 1.63
C VAL A 114 -1.71 18.45 1.33
N LEU A 115 -2.53 17.67 0.61
CA LEU A 115 -3.92 18.03 0.34
C LEU A 115 -4.73 18.13 1.64
N TYR A 116 -4.53 17.19 2.55
CA TYR A 116 -5.13 17.22 3.89
C TYR A 116 -4.75 18.48 4.67
N ARG A 117 -3.46 18.87 4.68
CA ARG A 117 -3.00 20.11 5.33
C ARG A 117 -3.67 21.34 4.74
N ILE A 118 -3.78 21.42 3.41
CA ILE A 118 -4.48 22.54 2.74
C ILE A 118 -5.95 22.55 3.15
N ARG A 119 -6.63 21.40 3.18
CA ARG A 119 -8.03 21.29 3.63
C ARG A 119 -8.20 21.80 5.06
N MET A 120 -7.33 21.39 5.97
CA MET A 120 -7.38 21.85 7.36
C MET A 120 -7.12 23.36 7.47
N GLY A 121 -6.25 23.92 6.63
CA GLY A 121 -6.06 25.37 6.55
C GLY A 121 -7.32 26.13 6.16
N LEU A 122 -8.11 25.59 5.22
CA LEU A 122 -9.41 26.17 4.86
C LEU A 122 -10.40 26.09 6.02
N PHE A 123 -10.45 24.97 6.75
CA PHE A 123 -11.28 24.89 7.96
C PHE A 123 -10.86 25.91 9.01
N ALA A 124 -9.55 26.12 9.23
CA ALA A 124 -9.06 27.12 10.16
C ALA A 124 -9.46 28.55 9.74
N GLU A 125 -9.42 28.85 8.44
CA GLU A 125 -9.80 30.15 7.89
C GLU A 125 -11.30 30.42 8.08
N GLU A 126 -12.15 29.45 7.73
CA GLU A 126 -13.62 29.63 7.77
C GLU A 126 -14.22 29.52 9.18
N THR A 127 -13.57 28.81 10.10
CA THR A 127 -14.08 28.61 11.47
C THR A 127 -13.38 29.45 12.52
N GLY A 128 -12.22 30.02 12.19
CA GLY A 128 -11.32 30.70 13.15
C GLY A 128 -10.60 29.75 14.12
N GLU A 129 -10.79 28.44 14.01
CA GLU A 129 -10.20 27.45 14.91
C GLU A 129 -8.80 27.04 14.43
N LEU A 130 -7.77 27.66 15.03
CA LEU A 130 -6.36 27.43 14.68
C LEU A 130 -5.91 25.97 14.90
N ASN A 131 -6.62 25.19 15.71
CA ASN A 131 -6.29 23.78 15.91
C ASN A 131 -6.39 22.95 14.62
N PHE A 132 -7.17 23.37 13.62
CA PHE A 132 -7.13 22.72 12.31
C PHE A 132 -5.76 22.87 11.64
N ASN A 133 -5.12 24.04 11.70
CA ASN A 133 -3.75 24.20 11.18
C ASN A 133 -2.77 23.26 11.87
N LEU A 134 -2.92 23.07 13.19
CA LEU A 134 -2.10 22.11 13.94
C LEU A 134 -2.37 20.67 13.47
N ALA A 135 -3.64 20.28 13.29
CA ALA A 135 -4.02 18.96 12.76
C ALA A 135 -3.37 18.68 11.40
N GLY A 136 -3.45 19.64 10.48
CA GLY A 136 -2.84 19.55 9.15
C GLY A 136 -1.31 19.43 9.20
N ASN A 137 -0.64 20.22 10.04
CA ASN A 137 0.82 20.18 10.20
C ASN A 137 1.29 18.86 10.81
N LEU A 138 0.62 18.37 11.86
CA LEU A 138 0.97 17.10 12.50
C LEU A 138 0.80 15.91 11.54
N ALA A 139 -0.28 15.91 10.75
CA ALA A 139 -0.49 14.89 9.73
C ALA A 139 0.60 14.94 8.64
N LEU A 140 0.99 16.13 8.16
CA LEU A 140 2.06 16.26 7.18
C LEU A 140 3.42 15.80 7.74
N ILE A 141 3.76 16.21 8.96
CA ILE A 141 4.99 15.77 9.63
C ILE A 141 4.98 14.25 9.81
N GLY A 142 3.85 13.69 10.25
CA GLY A 142 3.66 12.25 10.37
C GLY A 142 3.85 11.51 9.04
N ALA A 143 3.31 12.04 7.94
CA ALA A 143 3.48 11.47 6.60
C ALA A 143 4.94 11.51 6.13
N LEU A 144 5.66 12.62 6.37
CA LEU A 144 7.09 12.74 6.02
C LEU A 144 7.98 11.79 6.83
N LEU A 145 7.60 11.51 8.08
CA LEU A 145 8.32 10.58 8.98
C LEU A 145 7.81 9.14 8.88
N LEU A 146 6.89 8.84 7.97
CA LEU A 146 6.32 7.50 7.80
C LEU A 146 7.38 6.41 7.56
N PRO A 147 8.47 6.64 6.79
CA PRO A 147 9.54 5.66 6.63
C PRO A 147 10.22 5.23 7.93
N LEU A 148 10.14 6.06 8.98
CA LEU A 148 10.71 5.78 10.30
C LEU A 148 9.73 5.13 11.27
N LEU A 149 8.51 4.78 10.81
CA LEU A 149 7.37 4.24 11.60
C LEU A 149 6.84 5.16 12.70
N ILE A 150 7.66 6.02 13.31
CA ILE A 150 7.25 7.08 14.24
C ILE A 150 6.30 8.10 13.59
N GLY A 151 6.26 8.16 12.25
CA GLY A 151 5.31 8.97 11.51
C GLY A 151 3.86 8.53 11.67
N ILE A 152 3.61 7.23 11.89
CA ILE A 152 2.26 6.67 12.04
C ILE A 152 1.53 7.27 13.27
N PRO A 153 2.09 7.24 14.49
CA PRO A 153 1.41 7.85 15.64
C PRO A 153 1.23 9.36 15.46
N LEU A 154 2.22 10.08 14.90
CA LEU A 154 2.08 11.52 14.64
C LEU A 154 0.93 11.85 13.66
N TYR A 155 0.80 11.06 12.60
CA TYR A 155 -0.31 11.19 11.65
C TYR A 155 -1.67 11.02 12.34
N ASN A 156 -1.78 10.00 13.20
CA ASN A 156 -3.00 9.73 13.98
C ASN A 156 -3.30 10.81 15.02
N ILE A 157 -2.27 11.40 15.65
CA ILE A 157 -2.46 12.56 16.54
C ILE A 157 -3.04 13.74 15.74
N GLY A 158 -2.59 13.98 14.51
CA GLY A 158 -3.18 14.98 13.62
C GLY A 158 -4.68 14.76 13.41
N LYS A 159 -5.12 13.51 13.23
CA LYS A 159 -6.55 13.14 13.12
C LYS A 159 -7.32 13.31 14.43
N LEU A 160 -6.70 13.03 15.58
CA LEU A 160 -7.30 13.32 16.89
C LEU A 160 -7.54 14.82 17.05
N VAL A 161 -6.57 15.66 16.68
CA VAL A 161 -6.72 17.12 16.75
C VAL A 161 -7.82 17.62 15.82
N GLU A 162 -7.95 17.06 14.61
CA GLU A 162 -9.08 17.34 13.70
C GLU A 162 -10.41 17.02 14.37
N PHE A 163 -10.56 15.83 14.95
CA PHE A 163 -11.78 15.42 15.66
C PHE A 163 -12.16 16.41 16.78
N PHE A 164 -11.20 16.77 17.65
CA PHE A 164 -11.45 17.72 18.73
C PHE A 164 -11.79 19.12 18.22
N SER A 165 -11.20 19.53 17.08
CA SER A 165 -11.49 20.82 16.45
C SER A 165 -12.90 20.82 15.88
N LEU A 166 -13.29 19.78 15.11
CA LEU A 166 -14.64 19.60 14.59
C LEU A 166 -15.69 19.65 15.70
N TRP A 167 -15.42 19.06 16.85
CA TRP A 167 -16.32 19.10 18.00
C TRP A 167 -16.60 20.52 18.48
N LYS A 168 -15.57 21.39 18.46
CA LYS A 168 -15.62 22.78 18.93
C LYS A 168 -16.09 23.79 17.89
N VAL A 169 -16.12 23.43 16.60
CA VAL A 169 -16.54 24.36 15.53
C VAL A 169 -17.95 24.91 15.80
N PRO A 170 -18.11 26.24 15.86
CA PRO A 170 -19.42 26.88 15.94
C PRO A 170 -20.20 26.63 14.64
N LEU A 171 -21.53 26.52 14.74
CA LEU A 171 -22.43 26.17 13.62
C LEU A 171 -22.57 27.25 12.55
N VAL A 172 -21.66 28.22 12.48
CA VAL A 172 -21.81 29.42 11.67
C VAL A 172 -20.53 29.61 10.87
N GLY A 173 -20.61 29.36 9.56
CA GLY A 173 -19.52 29.58 8.61
C GLY A 173 -19.71 30.90 7.85
N THR A 174 -18.61 31.51 7.43
CA THR A 174 -18.63 32.56 6.41
C THR A 174 -18.67 31.92 5.03
N ARG A 175 -19.64 32.30 4.20
CA ARG A 175 -19.70 31.78 2.83
C ARG A 175 -18.63 32.46 1.98
N THR A 176 -17.68 31.69 1.46
CA THR A 176 -16.69 32.14 0.48
C THR A 176 -17.05 31.61 -0.90
N GLU A 177 -17.49 32.51 -1.79
CA GLU A 177 -17.73 32.18 -3.19
C GLU A 177 -16.41 32.24 -3.98
N GLY A 178 -15.86 31.07 -4.31
CA GLY A 178 -14.79 31.02 -5.31
C GLY A 178 -13.93 29.76 -5.26
N LEU A 179 -13.93 29.02 -6.37
CA LEU A 179 -12.80 28.20 -6.76
C LEU A 179 -11.80 29.07 -7.51
N PRO A 180 -10.61 29.39 -6.97
CA PRO A 180 -9.53 29.76 -7.85
C PRO A 180 -9.18 28.51 -8.66
N PHE A 181 -9.40 28.54 -9.97
CA PHE A 181 -8.99 27.54 -10.99
C PHE A 181 -7.52 27.04 -10.83
N VAL A 182 -6.73 27.78 -10.06
CA VAL A 182 -5.36 27.50 -9.63
C VAL A 182 -5.26 26.27 -8.69
N SER A 183 -6.30 25.91 -7.94
CA SER A 183 -6.26 24.76 -7.01
C SER A 183 -6.24 23.41 -7.74
N LEU A 184 -7.04 23.25 -8.81
CA LEU A 184 -7.13 21.99 -9.56
C LEU A 184 -5.83 21.66 -10.30
N LYS A 185 -5.19 22.66 -10.91
CA LYS A 185 -3.88 22.49 -11.58
C LYS A 185 -2.78 22.07 -10.59
N LYS A 186 -2.80 22.62 -9.36
CA LYS A 186 -1.88 22.23 -8.30
C LYS A 186 -2.11 20.79 -7.84
N ILE A 187 -3.37 20.39 -7.63
CA ILE A 187 -3.73 19.00 -7.29
C ILE A 187 -3.29 18.04 -8.39
N ALA A 188 -3.58 18.35 -9.66
CA ALA A 188 -3.19 17.54 -10.80
C ALA A 188 -1.66 17.47 -10.97
N GLY A 189 -0.95 18.58 -10.77
CA GLY A 189 0.51 18.62 -10.80
C GLY A 189 1.14 17.77 -9.70
N ILE A 190 0.63 17.85 -8.47
CA ILE A 190 1.05 17.00 -7.36
C ILE A 190 0.81 15.53 -7.72
N ALA A 191 -0.38 15.19 -8.22
CA ALA A 191 -0.71 13.82 -8.60
C ALA A 191 0.22 13.27 -9.70
N LEU A 192 0.50 14.06 -10.74
CA LEU A 192 1.40 13.66 -11.82
C LEU A 192 2.83 13.44 -11.31
N VAL A 193 3.37 14.37 -10.51
CA VAL A 193 4.71 14.25 -9.92
C VAL A 193 4.80 13.01 -9.02
N THR A 194 3.78 12.78 -8.19
CA THR A 194 3.67 11.60 -7.33
C THR A 194 3.65 10.30 -8.13
N LEU A 195 2.89 10.23 -9.23
CA LEU A 195 2.85 9.06 -10.10
C LEU A 195 4.22 8.79 -10.75
N VAL A 196 4.89 9.83 -11.24
CA VAL A 196 6.23 9.71 -11.84
C VAL A 196 7.25 9.26 -10.80
N LEU A 197 7.27 9.88 -9.62
CA LEU A 197 8.18 9.49 -8.54
C LEU A 197 7.92 8.08 -8.04
N GLY A 198 6.65 7.70 -7.82
CA GLY A 198 6.26 6.35 -7.41
C GLY A 198 6.68 5.29 -8.42
N GLY A 199 6.45 5.54 -9.72
CA GLY A 199 6.89 4.66 -10.79
C GLY A 199 8.42 4.57 -10.94
N THR A 200 9.12 5.68 -10.71
CA THR A 200 10.59 5.73 -10.78
C THR A 200 11.21 4.96 -9.61
N LEU A 201 10.73 5.20 -8.38
CA LEU A 201 11.15 4.43 -7.20
C LEU A 201 10.89 2.94 -7.37
N TYR A 202 9.74 2.57 -7.94
CA TYR A 202 9.45 1.19 -8.28
C TYR A 202 10.52 0.56 -9.19
N TYR A 203 11.01 1.30 -10.19
CA TYR A 203 12.05 0.80 -11.10
C TYR A 203 13.42 0.65 -10.41
N PHE A 204 13.82 1.62 -9.58
CA PHE A 204 15.14 1.63 -8.93
C PHE A 204 15.33 0.60 -7.80
N ILE A 205 14.24 0.12 -7.19
CA ILE A 205 14.33 -0.84 -6.07
C ILE A 205 14.23 -2.30 -6.56
N LYS A 206 14.10 -2.53 -7.88
CA LYS A 206 14.20 -3.88 -8.43
C LYS A 206 15.62 -4.42 -8.16
N PRO A 207 15.78 -5.61 -7.58
CA PRO A 207 17.12 -6.19 -7.44
C PRO A 207 17.72 -6.42 -8.82
N ASP A 208 18.98 -6.03 -8.99
CA ASP A 208 19.75 -6.35 -10.18
C ASP A 208 20.19 -7.80 -10.13
N TYR A 209 19.81 -8.55 -11.17
CA TYR A 209 20.29 -9.89 -11.45
C TYR A 209 21.01 -9.87 -12.80
N ASP A 210 22.10 -10.62 -12.93
CA ASP A 210 22.79 -10.74 -14.22
C ASP A 210 21.89 -11.36 -15.28
N PHE A 211 20.97 -12.24 -14.87
CA PHE A 211 19.89 -12.71 -15.71
C PHE A 211 18.62 -13.06 -14.95
N GLU A 212 17.49 -12.89 -15.64
CA GLU A 212 16.17 -13.30 -15.19
C GLU A 212 15.49 -14.13 -16.30
N ILE A 213 15.05 -15.35 -15.97
CA ILE A 213 14.30 -16.21 -16.88
C ILE A 213 12.94 -16.48 -16.24
N ILE A 214 11.92 -15.76 -16.72
CA ILE A 214 10.57 -15.81 -16.18
C ILE A 214 9.67 -16.60 -17.14
N LYS A 215 9.08 -17.69 -16.65
CA LYS A 215 8.10 -18.50 -17.39
C LYS A 215 6.73 -18.36 -16.74
N LYS A 216 6.02 -17.28 -17.09
CA LYS A 216 4.74 -16.88 -16.46
C LYS A 216 3.67 -17.96 -16.56
N ASP A 217 3.53 -18.63 -17.70
CA ASP A 217 2.51 -19.68 -17.91
C ASP A 217 2.70 -20.89 -16.98
N GLN A 218 3.97 -21.16 -16.65
CA GLN A 218 4.37 -22.23 -15.75
C GLN A 218 4.47 -21.74 -14.30
N LYS A 219 4.28 -20.44 -14.05
CA LYS A 219 4.41 -19.79 -12.74
C LYS A 219 5.74 -20.09 -12.03
N VAL A 220 6.83 -20.08 -12.79
CA VAL A 220 8.20 -20.26 -12.28
C VAL A 220 9.12 -19.20 -12.86
N ALA A 221 10.03 -18.69 -12.03
CA ALA A 221 11.11 -17.79 -12.43
C ALA A 221 12.44 -18.27 -11.85
N LEU A 222 13.50 -18.12 -12.64
CA LEU A 222 14.88 -18.36 -12.21
C LEU A 222 15.66 -17.05 -12.35
N TYR A 223 16.28 -16.64 -11.26
CA TYR A 223 17.17 -15.49 -11.20
C TYR A 223 18.59 -15.96 -10.92
N GLY A 224 19.59 -15.30 -11.50
CA GLY A 224 20.98 -15.68 -11.29
C GLY A 224 21.94 -14.51 -11.24
N ASN A 225 22.94 -14.66 -10.35
CA ASN A 225 24.11 -13.80 -10.26
C ASN A 225 25.37 -14.64 -10.46
N PHE A 226 26.25 -14.17 -11.33
CA PHE A 226 27.54 -14.78 -11.55
C PHE A 226 28.54 -14.28 -10.52
N TYR A 227 29.31 -15.22 -9.99
CA TYR A 227 30.43 -14.95 -9.10
C TYR A 227 31.68 -15.68 -9.61
N ASP A 228 32.84 -15.33 -9.06
CA ASP A 228 34.12 -15.88 -9.50
C ASP A 228 34.16 -17.42 -9.47
N HIS A 229 33.47 -18.04 -8.50
CA HIS A 229 33.49 -19.47 -8.23
C HIS A 229 32.20 -20.23 -8.58
N GLY A 230 31.17 -19.57 -9.11
CA GLY A 230 29.89 -20.23 -9.38
C GLY A 230 28.78 -19.28 -9.80
N ILE A 231 27.55 -19.80 -9.81
CA ILE A 231 26.34 -19.04 -10.08
C ILE A 231 25.42 -19.20 -8.88
N GLU A 232 25.04 -18.10 -8.24
CA GLU A 232 23.98 -18.11 -7.24
C GLU A 232 22.65 -18.05 -7.96
N LEU A 233 21.80 -19.04 -7.71
CA LEU A 233 20.51 -19.17 -8.36
C LEU A 233 19.40 -19.04 -7.33
N GLU A 234 18.41 -18.22 -7.66
CA GLU A 234 17.19 -18.08 -6.89
C GLU A 234 16.01 -18.55 -7.76
N LEU A 235 15.42 -19.66 -7.36
CA LEU A 235 14.21 -20.21 -7.97
C LEU A 235 13.00 -19.73 -7.19
N VAL A 236 12.05 -19.09 -7.87
CA VAL A 236 10.77 -18.67 -7.31
C VAL A 236 9.65 -19.34 -8.09
N TYR A 237 8.70 -19.98 -7.39
CA TYR A 237 7.54 -20.60 -8.02
C TYR A 237 6.25 -20.43 -7.21
N VAL A 238 5.12 -20.40 -7.91
CA VAL A 238 3.78 -20.34 -7.32
C VAL A 238 3.07 -21.68 -7.59
N PRO A 239 2.89 -22.54 -6.57
CA PRO A 239 2.25 -23.84 -6.75
C PRO A 239 0.78 -23.71 -7.16
N ARG A 240 0.28 -24.63 -7.99
CA ARG A 240 -1.13 -24.64 -8.44
C ARG A 240 -2.04 -25.45 -7.50
N THR A 241 -1.48 -26.44 -6.81
CA THR A 241 -2.26 -27.43 -6.02
C THR A 241 -1.90 -27.46 -4.53
N CYS A 242 -0.87 -26.74 -4.09
CA CYS A 242 -0.52 -26.62 -2.67
C CYS A 242 -1.48 -25.66 -1.94
N GLY A 243 -2.76 -26.06 -1.82
CA GLY A 243 -3.88 -25.18 -1.45
C GLY A 243 -4.36 -25.22 0.00
N ASP A 244 -3.86 -26.11 0.86
CA ASP A 244 -4.28 -26.19 2.27
C ASP A 244 -3.06 -26.35 3.17
N VAL A 245 -2.27 -25.29 3.31
CA VAL A 245 -1.10 -25.30 4.19
C VAL A 245 -1.49 -24.70 5.54
N LYS A 246 -1.48 -25.51 6.60
CA LYS A 246 -1.64 -25.03 7.97
C LYS A 246 -0.27 -24.67 8.55
N TYR A 247 -0.15 -23.44 9.04
CA TYR A 247 1.09 -22.93 9.66
C TYR A 247 0.93 -22.81 11.17
N LYS A 248 2.03 -23.02 11.91
CA LYS A 248 2.14 -22.69 13.34
C LYS A 248 3.32 -21.75 13.52
N PRO A 249 3.12 -20.56 14.11
CA PRO A 249 4.21 -19.64 14.38
C PRO A 249 5.18 -20.25 15.40
N ARG A 250 6.48 -20.10 15.14
CA ARG A 250 7.56 -20.38 16.10
C ARG A 250 7.89 -19.12 16.91
N PRO A 251 8.49 -19.29 18.10
CA PRO A 251 8.91 -18.16 18.96
C PRO A 251 9.96 -17.25 18.32
N ASP A 252 10.69 -17.74 17.31
CA ASP A 252 11.70 -16.98 16.55
C ASP A 252 11.10 -16.13 15.41
N GLY A 253 9.78 -16.15 15.23
CA GLY A 253 9.08 -15.43 14.17
C GLY A 253 8.97 -16.18 12.83
N SER A 254 9.54 -17.38 12.72
CA SER A 254 9.37 -18.24 11.54
C SER A 254 8.05 -19.02 11.59
N LEU A 255 7.49 -19.36 10.42
CA LEU A 255 6.28 -20.18 10.32
C LEU A 255 6.66 -21.65 10.09
N LEU A 256 6.27 -22.53 11.02
CA LEU A 256 6.38 -23.96 10.84
C LEU A 256 5.21 -24.45 9.99
N LEU A 257 5.48 -25.17 8.91
CA LEU A 257 4.49 -25.93 8.17
C LEU A 257 4.04 -27.13 9.01
N VAL A 258 2.78 -27.15 9.44
CA VAL A 258 2.21 -28.15 10.36
C VAL A 258 1.53 -29.28 9.59
N ASP A 259 0.88 -28.92 8.49
CA ASP A 259 0.13 -29.86 7.67
C ASP A 259 0.14 -29.32 6.24
N SER A 260 0.64 -30.15 5.32
CA SER A 260 0.37 -30.01 3.89
C SER A 260 -0.09 -31.37 3.40
N ARG A 261 -1.34 -31.46 2.96
CA ARG A 261 -1.85 -32.67 2.32
C ARG A 261 -1.11 -33.01 1.01
N HIS A 262 -0.31 -32.08 0.49
CA HIS A 262 0.50 -32.25 -0.71
C HIS A 262 1.92 -31.69 -0.45
N PRO A 263 2.92 -32.51 -0.06
CA PRO A 263 4.27 -32.00 0.06
C PRO A 263 4.70 -31.44 -1.31
N CYS A 264 4.94 -30.13 -1.37
CA CYS A 264 5.43 -29.46 -2.57
C CYS A 264 6.91 -29.86 -2.77
N ASN A 265 7.15 -31.14 -3.07
CA ASN A 265 8.47 -31.71 -3.29
C ASN A 265 8.99 -31.21 -4.63
N VAL A 266 9.77 -30.13 -4.58
CA VAL A 266 10.48 -29.62 -5.75
C VAL A 266 11.86 -30.22 -5.81
N LYS A 267 12.14 -30.93 -6.91
CA LYS A 267 13.46 -31.44 -7.23
C LYS A 267 14.12 -30.52 -8.26
N ILE A 268 15.38 -30.21 -8.01
CA ILE A 268 16.18 -29.32 -8.85
C ILE A 268 17.33 -30.15 -9.42
N TYR A 269 17.51 -30.11 -10.73
CA TYR A 269 18.61 -30.76 -11.42
C TYR A 269 19.45 -29.70 -12.13
N VAL A 270 20.75 -29.67 -11.88
CA VAL A 270 21.70 -28.82 -12.60
C VAL A 270 22.56 -29.71 -13.48
N ASP A 271 22.49 -29.51 -14.80
CA ASP A 271 23.12 -30.37 -15.81
C ASP A 271 22.91 -31.87 -15.55
N GLY A 272 21.68 -32.24 -15.19
CA GLY A 272 21.27 -33.63 -14.93
C GLY A 272 21.60 -34.18 -13.54
N ARG A 273 22.30 -33.42 -12.68
CA ARG A 273 22.58 -33.82 -11.29
C ARG A 273 21.57 -33.22 -10.34
N GLU A 274 20.94 -34.04 -9.50
CA GLU A 274 20.02 -33.56 -8.47
C GLU A 274 20.78 -32.74 -7.42
N ILE A 275 20.33 -31.51 -7.19
CA ILE A 275 20.85 -30.65 -6.13
C ILE A 275 19.85 -30.67 -4.98
N TYR A 276 20.35 -31.07 -3.82
CA TYR A 276 19.60 -30.99 -2.59
C TYR A 276 19.71 -29.56 -2.03
N SER A 277 18.57 -28.86 -2.01
CA SER A 277 18.42 -27.57 -1.34
C SER A 277 17.37 -27.74 -0.24
N PRO A 278 17.82 -27.93 1.02
CA PRO A 278 16.93 -28.15 2.17
C PRO A 278 16.19 -26.87 2.55
N ASP A 279 16.79 -25.71 2.30
CA ASP A 279 16.26 -24.42 2.68
C ASP A 279 15.27 -23.92 1.64
N TYR A 280 14.04 -23.70 2.07
CA TYR A 280 13.01 -23.04 1.28
C TYR A 280 12.31 -21.97 2.12
N GLN A 281 11.98 -20.86 1.48
CA GLN A 281 11.19 -19.80 2.08
C GLN A 281 9.80 -19.81 1.45
N ILE A 282 8.76 -19.83 2.27
CA ILE A 282 7.37 -19.72 1.83
C ILE A 282 6.86 -18.35 2.21
N GLN A 283 6.21 -17.66 1.29
CA GLN A 283 5.51 -16.42 1.55
C GLN A 283 4.12 -16.45 0.93
N GLU A 284 3.10 -16.13 1.72
CA GLU A 284 1.79 -15.76 1.19
C GLU A 284 1.82 -14.27 0.83
N ILE A 285 1.57 -13.97 -0.43
CA ILE A 285 1.53 -12.63 -0.99
C ILE A 285 0.06 -12.25 -1.13
N LYS A 286 -0.41 -11.27 -0.34
CA LYS A 286 -1.77 -10.70 -0.44
C LYS A 286 -1.70 -9.28 -0.93
N GLY A 287 -2.44 -8.97 -1.99
CA GLY A 287 -2.67 -7.60 -2.40
C GLY A 287 -3.72 -6.92 -1.52
N VAL A 288 -3.96 -5.65 -1.82
CA VAL A 288 -4.95 -4.84 -1.08
C VAL A 288 -6.37 -5.39 -1.30
N LEU A 289 -6.65 -5.91 -2.51
CA LEU A 289 -7.96 -6.46 -2.85
C LEU A 289 -8.20 -7.83 -2.19
N GLU A 290 -7.20 -8.68 -2.12
CA GLU A 290 -7.30 -10.00 -1.48
C GLU A 290 -7.54 -9.84 0.03
N ASN A 291 -6.87 -8.85 0.64
CA ASN A 291 -7.17 -8.45 2.01
C ASN A 291 -8.59 -7.86 2.14
N LEU A 292 -9.08 -7.08 1.17
CA LEU A 292 -10.43 -6.50 1.19
C LEU A 292 -11.53 -7.57 1.11
N PHE A 293 -11.36 -8.58 0.27
CA PHE A 293 -12.38 -9.62 0.01
C PHE A 293 -12.19 -10.90 0.82
N TYR A 294 -11.23 -10.94 1.74
CA TYR A 294 -10.86 -12.16 2.49
C TYR A 294 -10.57 -13.35 1.59
N THR A 295 -9.98 -13.10 0.43
CA THR A 295 -9.58 -14.18 -0.47
C THR A 295 -8.17 -14.64 -0.14
N HIS A 296 -7.88 -15.90 -0.45
CA HIS A 296 -6.53 -16.43 -0.31
C HIS A 296 -5.55 -15.62 -1.16
N GLY A 297 -4.36 -15.36 -0.60
CA GLY A 297 -3.27 -14.75 -1.35
C GLY A 297 -2.60 -15.75 -2.28
N VAL A 298 -1.62 -15.28 -3.02
CA VAL A 298 -0.77 -16.14 -3.84
C VAL A 298 0.38 -16.64 -2.97
N VAL A 299 0.49 -17.95 -2.79
CA VAL A 299 1.63 -18.56 -2.11
C VAL A 299 2.80 -18.61 -3.11
N SER A 300 3.93 -18.04 -2.73
CA SER A 300 5.19 -18.14 -3.46
C SER A 300 6.19 -18.91 -2.63
N ILE A 301 7.01 -19.72 -3.29
CA ILE A 301 8.10 -20.48 -2.66
C ILE A 301 9.39 -20.10 -3.34
N LYS A 302 10.39 -19.75 -2.53
CA LYS A 302 11.75 -19.42 -2.96
C LYS A 302 12.73 -20.49 -2.49
N LYS A 303 13.60 -20.92 -3.39
CA LYS A 303 14.78 -21.75 -3.10
C LYS A 303 16.03 -21.04 -3.63
N THR A 304 17.05 -20.97 -2.79
CA THR A 304 18.38 -20.47 -3.19
C THR A 304 19.35 -21.65 -3.23
N PHE A 305 20.17 -21.73 -4.27
CA PHE A 305 21.17 -22.79 -4.43
C PHE A 305 22.34 -22.32 -5.30
N LEU A 306 23.48 -22.99 -5.16
CA LEU A 306 24.68 -22.71 -5.96
C LEU A 306 24.79 -23.71 -7.11
N ALA A 307 25.09 -23.19 -8.29
CA ALA A 307 25.44 -23.98 -9.46
C ALA A 307 26.91 -23.76 -9.86
N PRO A 308 27.54 -24.76 -10.51
CA PRO A 308 28.86 -24.60 -11.11
C PRO A 308 28.89 -23.43 -12.11
N LYS A 309 30.03 -22.76 -12.25
CA LYS A 309 30.20 -21.61 -13.17
C LYS A 309 29.91 -21.96 -14.64
N ASN A 310 30.13 -23.22 -15.02
CA ASN A 310 29.87 -23.74 -16.36
C ASN A 310 28.48 -24.37 -16.50
N ALA A 311 27.59 -24.18 -15.53
CA ALA A 311 26.25 -24.74 -15.58
C ALA A 311 25.49 -24.22 -16.81
N SER A 312 24.89 -25.14 -17.56
CA SER A 312 24.22 -24.82 -18.82
C SER A 312 22.70 -24.93 -18.73
N THR A 313 22.22 -25.83 -17.87
CA THR A 313 20.80 -26.17 -17.77
C THR A 313 20.38 -26.39 -16.33
N VAL A 314 19.19 -25.89 -16.00
CA VAL A 314 18.50 -26.17 -14.74
C VAL A 314 17.15 -26.78 -15.07
N VAL A 315 16.85 -27.95 -14.55
CA VAL A 315 15.53 -28.59 -14.67
C VAL A 315 14.88 -28.60 -13.30
N VAL A 316 13.69 -28.03 -13.22
CA VAL A 316 12.87 -28.02 -12.01
C VAL A 316 11.70 -28.95 -12.23
N SER A 317 11.59 -29.99 -11.39
CA SER A 317 10.45 -30.89 -11.34
C SER A 317 9.54 -30.45 -10.21
N PHE A 318 8.33 -29.98 -10.53
CA PHE A 318 7.31 -29.57 -9.57
C PHE A 318 5.94 -30.06 -10.03
N GLU A 319 5.12 -30.57 -9.10
CA GLU A 319 3.74 -31.03 -9.39
C GLU A 319 3.63 -32.04 -10.56
N GLY A 320 4.70 -32.81 -10.84
CA GLY A 320 4.76 -33.76 -11.97
C GLY A 320 5.10 -33.14 -13.32
N GLU A 321 5.32 -31.82 -13.39
CA GLU A 321 5.80 -31.10 -14.57
C GLU A 321 7.30 -30.81 -14.46
N ASN A 322 8.01 -30.92 -15.60
CA ASN A 322 9.42 -30.56 -15.71
C ASN A 322 9.56 -29.24 -16.48
N VAL A 323 10.19 -28.25 -15.85
CA VAL A 323 10.50 -26.97 -16.49
C VAL A 323 12.01 -26.81 -16.61
N THR A 324 12.46 -26.67 -17.85
CA THR A 324 13.90 -26.54 -18.18
C THR A 324 14.27 -25.09 -18.44
N PHE A 325 15.29 -24.58 -17.76
CA PHE A 325 15.90 -23.28 -17.95
C PHE A 325 17.27 -23.45 -18.63
N GLN A 326 17.56 -22.62 -19.63
CA GLN A 326 18.88 -22.52 -20.22
C GLN A 326 19.60 -21.33 -19.60
N ILE A 327 20.74 -21.58 -18.94
CA ILE A 327 21.52 -20.52 -18.30
C ILE A 327 22.28 -19.76 -19.40
N PRO A 328 22.16 -18.42 -19.47
CA PRO A 328 22.95 -17.63 -20.40
C PRO A 328 24.44 -17.75 -20.05
N ARG A 329 25.31 -17.79 -21.06
CA ARG A 329 26.76 -17.79 -20.81
C ARG A 329 27.20 -16.39 -20.41
N HIS A 330 28.04 -16.30 -19.38
CA HIS A 330 28.74 -15.06 -19.07
C HIS A 330 29.69 -14.72 -20.22
N GLY A 331 29.46 -13.57 -20.86
CA GLY A 331 30.35 -13.00 -21.88
C GLY A 331 31.61 -12.41 -21.27
#